data_AF-A0A386HW09-F1
#
_entry.id   AF-A0A386HW09-F1
#
_cell.length_a   1.000
_cell.length_b   1.000
_cell.length_c   1.000
_cell.angle_alpha   90.00
_cell.angle_beta   90.00
_cell.angle_gamma   90.00
#
_symmetry.space_group_name_H-M   'P 1'
#
loop_
_entity.id
_entity.type
_entity.pdbx_description
1 polymer ?
#
loop_
_entity_poly.entity_id
_entity_poly.type
_entity_poly.pdbx_seq_one_letter_code
_entity_poly.pdbx_strand_id
1 'polypeptide(L)'
;MSITLFCLVKGNTTTNAFPIHIDKGQFVGDLKKAIKAEKQNDFAGVDADKLRLWKVEIGGDHLDDPLKNLKLNDNNELSAINEIGDYWTEKPPKKHIHVLVEPPASNVASSREQELLIRIAALEEKLSKSEYVFDIVVSPKRTKSFKWTVNIEEATLVGLKEYIREEYNPATLENDGAVLRFVSNDVKDAERHSPRNDQDFCKMLRQFVSKDITKFTVVIETPSKAFSDWSFPKVCQLYGLGESDDPSLSVFPPFTCEYKELNDDSSQEILRNLITELNARLKTIPISGNEASKSQYVCSYLVAGANLHEGKFELRPEKNITGPNGHGPVDFAIDLLQTAKTVGVTEVKDEDIFKGIAQNAVQLESALSNRKRKASEMEEDNVFVGKTFGIITDAKEWYFMECSLDDQDRLKFKLSKPVTVVYDSENMGGNVKRVLGHIAWLLEEVQKPDSASQSEERAIKKPRSSGNLTENSLREHS
;
A
#
# COMPACT_ATOMS: atom_id res chain seq x y z
N MET A 1 41.22 3.05 81.25
CA MET A 1 39.79 3.14 81.66
C MET A 1 38.96 2.80 80.44
N SER A 2 38.05 1.81 80.50
CA SER A 2 37.24 1.43 79.33
C SER A 2 36.08 2.38 79.07
N ILE A 3 35.79 2.62 77.79
CA ILE A 3 34.64 3.36 77.26
C ILE A 3 33.84 2.45 76.31
N THR A 4 32.52 2.63 76.29
CA THR A 4 31.62 1.95 75.34
C THR A 4 31.14 2.97 74.31
N LEU A 5 31.40 2.70 73.04
CA LEU A 5 31.03 3.55 71.91
C LEU A 5 30.03 2.78 71.03
N PHE A 6 28.88 3.39 70.74
CA PHE A 6 27.94 2.85 69.76
C PHE A 6 28.31 3.31 68.35
N CYS A 7 28.53 2.35 67.47
CA CYS A 7 28.95 2.55 66.09
C CYS A 7 27.79 2.27 65.13
N LEU A 8 27.73 2.99 64.01
CA LEU A 8 26.77 2.75 62.93
C LEU A 8 27.48 2.86 61.57
N VAL A 9 27.19 1.95 60.64
CA VAL A 9 27.70 2.02 59.27
C VAL A 9 26.86 3.03 58.46
N LYS A 10 27.52 3.94 57.74
CA LYS A 10 26.86 4.94 56.90
C LYS A 10 25.95 4.26 55.86
N GLY A 11 24.70 4.68 55.80
CA GLY A 11 23.66 4.08 54.95
C GLY A 11 22.77 3.06 55.65
N ASN A 12 23.15 2.57 56.84
CA ASN A 12 22.32 1.67 57.66
C ASN A 12 21.40 2.44 58.62
N THR A 13 20.41 1.74 59.18
CA THR A 13 19.47 2.29 60.18
C THR A 13 20.00 2.10 61.60
N THR A 14 19.50 2.86 62.58
CA THR A 14 19.91 2.76 63.99
C THR A 14 19.67 1.38 64.61
N THR A 15 18.75 0.57 64.06
CA THR A 15 18.57 -0.84 64.45
C THR A 15 19.83 -1.68 64.23
N ASN A 16 20.71 -1.25 63.31
CA ASN A 16 21.96 -1.91 62.99
C ASN A 16 23.15 -1.37 63.81
N ALA A 17 22.92 -0.43 64.73
CA ALA A 17 23.96 0.10 65.60
C ALA A 17 24.50 -0.97 66.54
N PHE A 18 25.80 -0.93 66.82
CA PHE A 18 26.49 -1.96 67.60
C PHE A 18 27.48 -1.33 68.59
N PRO A 19 27.60 -1.88 69.81
CA PRO A 19 28.54 -1.38 70.80
C PRO A 19 29.96 -1.89 70.54
N ILE A 20 30.95 -1.04 70.78
CA ILE A 20 32.37 -1.41 70.86
C ILE A 20 32.90 -1.00 72.23
N HIS A 21 33.55 -1.94 72.91
CA HIS A 21 34.24 -1.71 74.17
C HIS A 21 35.74 -1.53 73.89
N ILE A 22 36.30 -0.39 74.29
CA ILE A 22 37.70 -0.05 74.03
C ILE A 22 38.30 0.70 75.22
N ASP A 23 39.61 0.60 75.47
CA ASP A 23 40.25 1.41 76.50
C ASP A 23 40.51 2.84 76.00
N LYS A 24 40.33 3.84 76.87
CA LYS A 24 40.60 5.25 76.55
C LYS A 24 42.06 5.49 76.13
N GLY A 25 43.03 4.72 76.62
CA GLY A 25 44.44 4.84 76.22
C GLY A 25 44.81 4.10 74.93
N GLN A 26 43.85 3.44 74.27
CA GLN A 26 44.09 2.83 72.94
C GLN A 26 43.91 3.88 71.83
N PHE A 27 44.47 3.60 70.66
CA PHE A 27 44.39 4.52 69.52
C PHE A 27 43.14 4.28 68.68
N VAL A 28 42.74 5.28 67.89
CA VAL A 28 41.65 5.13 66.89
C VAL A 28 41.95 4.00 65.89
N GLY A 29 43.22 3.70 65.61
CA GLY A 29 43.60 2.52 64.82
C GLY A 29 43.12 1.19 65.42
N ASP A 30 43.11 1.07 66.76
CA ASP A 30 42.59 -0.11 67.45
C ASP A 30 41.06 -0.14 67.41
N LEU A 31 40.40 1.02 67.44
CA LEU A 31 38.95 1.14 67.23
C LEU A 31 38.54 0.65 65.83
N LYS A 32 39.29 1.02 64.78
CA LYS A 32 39.03 0.52 63.41
C LYS A 32 39.11 -1.00 63.34
N LYS A 33 40.10 -1.61 64.02
CA LYS A 33 40.24 -3.08 64.09
C LYS A 33 39.08 -3.73 64.84
N ALA A 34 38.69 -3.16 65.98
CA ALA A 34 37.57 -3.66 66.78
C ALA A 34 36.24 -3.61 66.00
N ILE A 35 35.98 -2.49 65.29
CA ILE A 35 34.81 -2.33 64.42
C ILE A 35 34.79 -3.37 63.31
N LYS A 36 35.93 -3.58 62.63
CA LYS A 36 36.04 -4.60 61.58
C LYS A 36 35.77 -6.01 62.12
N ALA A 37 36.32 -6.34 63.30
CA ALA A 37 36.12 -7.65 63.92
C ALA A 37 34.66 -7.92 64.28
N GLU A 38 33.97 -6.91 64.85
CA GLU A 38 32.56 -7.00 65.22
C GLU A 38 31.63 -7.15 64.00
N LYS A 39 31.99 -6.50 62.88
CA LYS A 39 31.22 -6.50 61.62
C LYS A 39 31.97 -7.18 60.47
N GLN A 40 32.57 -8.33 60.74
CA GLN A 40 33.46 -9.03 59.80
C GLN A 40 32.80 -9.34 58.44
N ASN A 41 31.50 -9.61 58.40
CA ASN A 41 30.77 -9.91 57.17
C ASN A 41 30.54 -8.65 56.33
N ASP A 42 30.17 -7.54 56.98
CA ASP A 42 29.90 -6.26 56.32
C ASP A 42 31.19 -5.64 55.75
N PHE A 43 32.33 -5.94 56.37
CA PHE A 43 33.66 -5.46 55.98
C PHE A 43 34.56 -6.56 55.38
N ALA A 44 33.97 -7.63 54.83
CA ALA A 44 34.71 -8.70 54.19
C ALA A 44 35.58 -8.15 53.04
N GLY A 45 36.88 -8.42 53.07
CA GLY A 45 37.83 -7.94 52.06
C GLY A 45 38.26 -6.47 52.19
N VAL A 46 37.80 -5.75 53.22
CA VAL A 46 38.21 -4.36 53.51
C VAL A 46 39.25 -4.35 54.62
N ASP A 47 40.41 -3.72 54.40
CA ASP A 47 41.41 -3.53 55.45
C ASP A 47 40.94 -2.51 56.49
N ALA A 48 41.25 -2.73 57.77
CA ALA A 48 40.70 -1.91 58.86
C ALA A 48 41.14 -0.43 58.75
N ASP A 49 42.34 -0.16 58.25
CA ASP A 49 42.88 1.17 58.02
C ASP A 49 42.11 1.97 56.96
N LYS A 50 41.47 1.28 56.00
CA LYS A 50 40.62 1.87 54.94
C LYS A 50 39.25 2.34 55.44
N LEU A 51 38.84 1.99 56.66
CA LEU A 51 37.62 2.50 57.26
C LEU A 51 37.81 3.95 57.69
N ARG A 52 36.90 4.84 57.30
CA ARG A 52 36.84 6.22 57.82
C ARG A 52 35.86 6.29 58.98
N LEU A 53 36.27 6.89 60.08
CA LEU A 53 35.47 6.96 61.30
C LEU A 53 35.21 8.42 61.66
N TRP A 54 33.98 8.74 62.02
CA TRP A 54 33.56 10.09 62.36
C TRP A 54 32.99 10.14 63.77
N LYS A 55 33.43 11.10 64.60
CA LYS A 55 32.80 11.39 65.88
C LYS A 55 31.45 12.06 65.64
N VAL A 56 30.40 11.49 66.19
CA VAL A 56 29.03 12.02 66.09
C VAL A 56 28.34 11.91 67.45
N GLU A 57 27.29 12.69 67.67
CA GLU A 57 26.44 12.60 68.86
C GLU A 57 24.98 12.63 68.39
N ILE A 58 24.43 11.45 68.07
CA ILE A 58 23.11 11.36 67.45
C ILE A 58 22.16 10.57 68.36
N GLY A 59 21.13 11.24 68.91
CA GLY A 59 20.18 10.67 69.86
C GLY A 59 19.22 9.65 69.23
N GLY A 60 18.96 8.55 69.94
CA GLY A 60 18.18 7.41 69.43
C GLY A 60 16.70 7.68 69.11
N ASP A 61 16.17 8.83 69.49
CA ASP A 61 14.77 9.27 69.40
C ASP A 61 14.45 10.14 68.16
N HIS A 62 15.42 10.43 67.30
CA HIS A 62 15.25 11.36 66.15
C HIS A 62 15.81 10.87 64.79
N LEU A 63 15.74 9.57 64.45
CA LEU A 63 16.70 9.04 63.46
C LEU A 63 16.23 8.25 62.23
N ASP A 64 15.10 8.60 61.61
CA ASP A 64 14.78 8.05 60.28
C ASP A 64 15.25 8.93 59.10
N ASP A 65 15.55 10.21 59.31
CA ASP A 65 15.91 11.17 58.25
C ASP A 65 17.33 11.83 58.33
N PRO A 66 17.96 12.02 59.51
CA PRO A 66 19.24 12.76 59.59
C PRO A 66 20.47 12.09 58.97
N LEU A 67 20.45 10.77 58.72
CA LEU A 67 21.64 10.02 58.29
C LEU A 67 21.92 10.10 56.79
N LYS A 68 20.89 10.36 55.96
CA LYS A 68 21.07 10.48 54.50
C LYS A 68 21.65 11.84 54.08
N ASN A 69 21.49 12.87 54.91
CA ASN A 69 21.90 14.26 54.62
C ASN A 69 22.94 14.83 55.59
N LEU A 70 23.57 13.99 56.42
CA LEU A 70 24.55 14.43 57.40
C LEU A 70 25.81 14.98 56.68
N LYS A 71 26.00 16.31 56.71
CA LYS A 71 27.25 16.94 56.26
C LYS A 71 28.32 16.70 57.32
N LEU A 72 29.18 15.72 57.06
CA LEU A 72 30.37 15.44 57.87
C LEU A 72 31.43 16.49 57.51
N ASN A 73 31.84 17.28 58.49
CA ASN A 73 32.96 18.21 58.34
C ASN A 73 34.24 17.48 58.73
N ASP A 74 35.33 17.63 57.95
CA ASP A 74 36.62 16.94 58.15
C ASP A 74 37.18 17.06 59.58
N ASN A 75 36.83 18.12 60.32
CA ASN A 75 37.21 18.32 61.72
C ASN A 75 36.64 17.25 62.68
N ASN A 76 35.64 16.47 62.26
CA ASN A 76 35.03 15.41 63.06
C ASN A 76 35.58 14.00 62.71
N GLU A 77 36.51 13.89 61.75
CA GLU A 77 37.13 12.62 61.40
C GLU A 77 38.09 12.19 62.54
N LEU A 78 37.95 10.94 62.97
CA LEU A 78 38.80 10.35 63.99
C LEU A 78 40.13 9.93 63.36
N SER A 79 41.20 10.58 63.80
CA SER A 79 42.54 10.35 63.30
C SER A 79 43.17 9.14 63.97
N ALA A 80 43.78 8.24 63.19
CA ALA A 80 44.36 6.98 63.66
C ALA A 80 45.48 7.15 64.70
N ILE A 81 46.12 8.32 64.75
CA ILE A 81 47.26 8.63 65.64
C ILE A 81 46.85 9.12 67.03
N ASN A 82 45.58 9.47 67.23
CA ASN A 82 45.08 10.01 68.49
C ASN A 82 44.51 8.89 69.37
N GLU A 83 44.58 9.08 70.69
CA GLU A 83 43.99 8.16 71.65
C GLU A 83 42.47 8.35 71.71
N ILE A 84 41.74 7.31 72.08
CA ILE A 84 40.28 7.41 72.26
C ILE A 84 39.93 8.44 73.36
N GLY A 85 40.78 8.54 74.38
CA GLY A 85 40.62 9.52 75.46
C GLY A 85 40.63 10.97 75.00
N ASP A 86 41.33 11.29 73.92
CA ASP A 86 41.43 12.65 73.36
C ASP A 86 40.08 13.15 72.82
N TYR A 87 39.29 12.23 72.26
CA TYR A 87 37.99 12.56 71.67
C TYR A 87 36.83 12.48 72.67
N TRP A 88 36.96 11.66 73.71
CA TRP A 88 35.96 11.46 74.76
C TRP A 88 36.59 11.66 76.14
N THR A 89 36.93 12.92 76.44
CA THR A 89 37.41 13.36 77.75
C THR A 89 36.34 13.11 78.82
N GLU A 90 35.09 13.46 78.53
CA GLU A 90 33.91 13.17 79.34
C GLU A 90 33.27 11.82 79.01
N LYS A 91 32.30 11.40 79.82
CA LYS A 91 31.54 10.16 79.57
C LYS A 91 30.52 10.42 78.45
N PRO A 92 30.53 9.64 77.36
CA PRO A 92 29.62 9.89 76.24
C PRO A 92 28.14 9.68 76.65
N PRO A 93 27.20 10.44 76.05
CA PRO A 93 25.78 10.33 76.34
C PRO A 93 25.22 8.91 76.12
N LYS A 94 24.37 8.44 77.04
CA LYS A 94 23.67 7.16 76.83
C LYS A 94 22.65 7.30 75.70
N LYS A 95 22.34 6.19 75.01
CA LYS A 95 21.35 6.12 73.91
C LYS A 95 21.66 7.00 72.70
N HIS A 96 22.95 7.21 72.39
CA HIS A 96 23.40 7.94 71.22
C HIS A 96 24.30 7.08 70.33
N ILE A 97 24.33 7.38 69.03
CA ILE A 97 25.41 6.94 68.14
C ILE A 97 26.59 7.87 68.36
N HIS A 98 27.77 7.26 68.57
CA HIS A 98 29.01 7.95 68.91
C HIS A 98 30.01 7.96 67.75
N VAL A 99 29.95 6.93 66.91
CA VAL A 99 30.87 6.75 65.78
C VAL A 99 30.09 6.37 64.52
N LEU A 100 30.27 7.12 63.44
CA LEU A 100 29.81 6.73 62.11
C LEU A 100 30.96 6.11 61.32
N VAL A 101 30.72 4.94 60.73
CA VAL A 101 31.71 4.15 59.98
C VAL A 101 31.40 4.25 58.49
N GLU A 102 32.32 4.79 57.71
CA GLU A 102 32.20 4.88 56.26
C GLU A 102 33.17 3.89 55.59
N PRO A 103 32.67 2.88 54.86
CA PRO A 103 33.50 1.96 54.10
C PRO A 103 34.08 2.66 52.84
N PRO A 104 35.18 2.15 52.26
CA PRO A 104 35.68 2.63 50.98
C PRO A 104 34.64 2.42 49.88
N ALA A 105 34.51 3.36 48.95
CA ALA A 105 33.57 3.26 47.83
C ALA A 105 33.81 1.96 47.04
N SER A 106 32.78 1.12 46.91
CA SER A 106 32.88 -0.15 46.18
C SER A 106 32.89 0.12 44.67
N ASN A 107 34.03 -0.09 44.01
CA ASN A 107 34.19 0.05 42.56
C ASN A 107 33.47 -1.04 41.74
N VAL A 108 32.79 -2.00 42.38
CA VAL A 108 32.21 -3.18 41.70
C VAL A 108 30.88 -2.86 41.00
N ALA A 109 30.13 -1.84 41.44
CA ALA A 109 28.87 -1.46 40.80
C ALA A 109 29.08 -0.74 39.44
N SER A 110 30.19 0.00 39.29
CA SER A 110 30.47 0.85 38.13
C SER A 110 30.75 0.07 36.84
N SER A 111 31.45 -1.07 36.93
CA SER A 111 31.84 -1.87 35.77
C SER A 111 30.64 -2.53 35.07
N ARG A 112 29.69 -3.07 35.83
CA ARG A 112 28.52 -3.76 35.26
C ARG A 112 27.53 -2.78 34.62
N GLU A 113 27.36 -1.61 35.22
CA GLU A 113 26.51 -0.54 34.67
C GLU A 113 27.08 -0.01 33.35
N GLN A 114 28.39 0.20 33.26
CA GLN A 114 29.06 0.59 32.02
C GLN A 114 28.93 -0.47 30.92
N GLU A 115 29.07 -1.75 31.25
CA GLU A 115 28.88 -2.83 30.27
C GLU A 115 27.43 -2.89 29.75
N LEU A 116 26.44 -2.66 30.63
CA LEU A 116 25.04 -2.60 30.22
C LEU A 116 24.76 -1.40 29.31
N LEU A 117 25.32 -0.22 29.60
CA LEU A 117 25.18 0.97 28.75
C LEU A 117 25.78 0.76 27.36
N ILE A 118 26.95 0.11 27.26
CA ILE A 118 27.57 -0.23 25.97
C ILE A 118 26.68 -1.20 25.17
N ARG A 119 26.09 -2.20 25.83
CA ARG A 119 25.17 -3.14 25.18
C ARG A 119 23.88 -2.46 24.70
N ILE A 120 23.33 -1.53 25.47
CA ILE A 120 22.13 -0.76 25.07
C ILE A 120 22.44 0.09 23.84
N ALA A 121 23.54 0.85 23.84
CA ALA A 121 23.93 1.68 22.70
C ALA A 121 24.14 0.85 21.41
N ALA A 122 24.74 -0.34 21.52
CA ALA A 122 24.91 -1.24 20.39
C ALA A 122 23.60 -1.84 19.86
N LEU A 123 22.59 -2.01 20.72
CA LEU A 123 21.25 -2.43 20.32
C LEU A 123 20.48 -1.29 19.65
N GLU A 124 20.57 -0.07 20.18
CA GLU A 124 19.97 1.14 19.59
C GLU A 124 20.53 1.43 18.19
N GLU A 125 21.86 1.31 17.99
CA GLU A 125 22.49 1.46 16.67
C GLU A 125 22.05 0.38 15.66
N LYS A 126 21.82 -0.86 16.12
CA LYS A 126 21.31 -1.94 15.26
C LYS A 126 19.85 -1.71 14.86
N LEU A 127 19.03 -1.20 15.79
CA LEU A 127 17.63 -0.91 15.54
C LEU A 127 17.49 0.27 14.56
N SER A 128 18.28 1.34 14.72
CA SER A 128 18.24 2.50 13.83
C SER A 128 18.73 2.21 12.40
N LYS A 129 19.59 1.20 12.22
CA LYS A 129 20.05 0.77 10.89
C LYS A 129 19.02 -0.05 10.13
N SER A 130 17.92 -0.44 10.74
CA SER A 130 16.93 -1.35 10.14
C SER A 130 15.69 -0.64 9.63
N GLU A 131 15.52 0.66 9.91
CA GLU A 131 14.42 1.48 9.39
C GLU A 131 14.77 2.09 8.03
N TYR A 132 13.91 1.82 7.04
CA TYR A 132 14.05 2.31 5.67
C TYR A 132 12.76 2.92 5.16
N VAL A 133 12.88 3.90 4.27
CA VAL A 133 11.74 4.53 3.58
C VAL A 133 11.73 4.05 2.14
N PHE A 134 10.64 3.41 1.73
CA PHE A 134 10.42 2.98 0.35
C PHE A 134 9.31 3.80 -0.31
N ASP A 135 9.50 4.12 -1.58
CA ASP A 135 8.44 4.61 -2.46
C ASP A 135 7.67 3.42 -3.06
N ILE A 136 6.45 3.20 -2.59
CA ILE A 136 5.59 2.09 -3.03
C ILE A 136 4.62 2.58 -4.10
N VAL A 137 4.56 1.86 -5.22
CA VAL A 137 3.50 1.97 -6.23
C VAL A 137 2.57 0.77 -6.11
N VAL A 138 1.24 0.96 -6.15
CA VAL A 138 0.27 -0.15 -6.11
C VAL A 138 -0.43 -0.29 -7.45
N SER A 139 -0.18 -1.40 -8.14
CA SER A 139 -0.74 -1.74 -9.46
C SER A 139 -1.91 -2.74 -9.31
N PRO A 140 -2.96 -2.66 -10.14
CA PRO A 140 -3.13 -1.80 -11.32
C PRO A 140 -3.66 -0.40 -11.03
N LYS A 141 -4.15 -0.12 -9.82
CA LYS A 141 -4.95 1.07 -9.52
C LYS A 141 -4.18 2.41 -9.45
N ARG A 142 -2.84 2.41 -9.38
CA ARG A 142 -2.07 3.66 -9.18
C ARG A 142 -0.69 3.62 -9.83
N THR A 143 -0.28 4.75 -10.42
CA THR A 143 1.08 5.00 -10.94
C THR A 143 1.93 5.91 -10.04
N LYS A 144 1.29 6.69 -9.15
CA LYS A 144 1.98 7.54 -8.16
C LYS A 144 2.40 6.73 -6.93
N SER A 145 3.65 6.88 -6.51
CA SER A 145 4.15 6.25 -5.29
C SER A 145 3.71 6.99 -4.02
N PHE A 146 3.77 6.30 -2.89
CA PHE A 146 3.66 6.85 -1.54
C PHE A 146 4.77 6.26 -0.66
N LYS A 147 5.12 6.98 0.41
CA LYS A 147 6.24 6.63 1.28
C LYS A 147 5.81 5.65 2.35
N TRP A 148 6.46 4.50 2.42
CA TRP A 148 6.29 3.53 3.49
C TRP A 148 7.58 3.45 4.29
N THR A 149 7.51 3.84 5.56
CA THR A 149 8.61 3.68 6.52
C THR A 149 8.44 2.35 7.22
N VAL A 150 9.47 1.50 7.19
CA VAL A 150 9.40 0.16 7.78
C VAL A 150 10.74 -0.28 8.35
N ASN A 151 10.69 -1.02 9.46
CA ASN A 151 11.81 -1.83 9.90
C ASN A 151 11.89 -3.11 9.07
N ILE A 152 12.91 -3.25 8.22
CA ILE A 152 13.02 -4.36 7.26
C ILE A 152 13.28 -5.73 7.92
N GLU A 153 13.64 -5.76 9.20
CA GLU A 153 13.82 -7.00 9.96
C GLU A 153 12.49 -7.53 10.53
N GLU A 154 11.53 -6.64 10.78
CA GLU A 154 10.24 -6.94 11.42
C GLU A 154 9.04 -6.76 10.47
N ALA A 155 9.29 -6.39 9.22
CA ALA A 155 8.25 -6.16 8.23
C ALA A 155 7.43 -7.43 7.97
N THR A 156 6.10 -7.30 7.96
CA THR A 156 5.19 -8.41 7.63
C THR A 156 4.38 -8.09 6.38
N LEU A 157 3.99 -9.13 5.65
CA LEU A 157 3.07 -9.01 4.52
C LEU A 157 1.71 -8.48 4.97
N VAL A 158 1.27 -8.87 6.18
CA VAL A 158 0.03 -8.37 6.77
C VAL A 158 0.14 -6.88 7.11
N GLY A 159 1.23 -6.46 7.74
CA GLY A 159 1.45 -5.05 8.08
C GLY A 159 1.54 -4.16 6.84
N LEU A 160 2.20 -4.62 5.77
CA LEU A 160 2.18 -3.89 4.50
C LEU A 160 0.77 -3.81 3.90
N LYS A 161 -0.02 -4.90 3.95
CA LYS A 161 -1.42 -4.89 3.49
C LYS A 161 -2.28 -3.89 4.27
N GLU A 162 -2.14 -3.86 5.59
CA GLU A 162 -2.82 -2.91 6.48
C GLU A 162 -2.42 -1.48 6.15
N TYR A 163 -1.12 -1.22 5.98
CA TYR A 163 -0.64 0.10 5.58
C TYR A 163 -1.22 0.55 4.23
N ILE A 164 -1.21 -0.33 3.21
CA ILE A 164 -1.84 -0.03 1.91
C ILE A 164 -3.35 0.22 2.08
N ARG A 165 -4.02 -0.49 2.99
CA ARG A 165 -5.44 -0.29 3.30
C ARG A 165 -5.70 1.08 3.92
N GLU A 166 -4.92 1.48 4.92
CA GLU A 166 -5.07 2.79 5.56
C GLU A 166 -4.81 3.94 4.60
N GLU A 167 -3.80 3.81 3.73
CA GLU A 167 -3.44 4.84 2.76
C GLU A 167 -4.42 4.94 1.57
N TYR A 168 -5.12 3.85 1.21
CA TYR A 168 -5.83 3.79 -0.07
C TYR A 168 -7.18 3.03 -0.10
N ASN A 169 -7.52 2.24 0.91
CA ASN A 169 -8.67 1.34 0.96
C ASN A 169 -8.98 0.59 -0.37
N PRO A 170 -8.02 -0.15 -0.96
CA PRO A 170 -8.32 -0.88 -2.19
C PRO A 170 -9.21 -2.08 -1.86
N ALA A 171 -10.49 -2.01 -2.23
CA ALA A 171 -11.43 -3.13 -2.19
C ALA A 171 -10.93 -4.42 -2.91
N THR A 172 -9.87 -4.32 -3.74
CA THR A 172 -9.16 -5.46 -4.34
C THR A 172 -8.32 -6.28 -3.35
N LEU A 173 -7.91 -5.72 -2.20
CA LEU A 173 -7.15 -6.44 -1.15
C LEU A 173 -8.05 -7.37 -0.32
N GLU A 174 -9.37 -7.16 -0.33
CA GLU A 174 -10.35 -7.95 0.42
C GLU A 174 -10.91 -9.14 -0.37
N ASN A 175 -10.56 -9.25 -1.65
CA ASN A 175 -10.91 -10.42 -2.44
C ASN A 175 -10.19 -11.66 -1.89
N ASP A 176 -10.96 -12.64 -1.41
CA ASP A 176 -10.48 -13.97 -1.02
C ASP A 176 -9.55 -14.53 -2.12
N GLY A 177 -8.24 -14.53 -1.83
CA GLY A 177 -7.20 -15.02 -2.75
C GLY A 177 -6.27 -13.98 -3.35
N ALA A 178 -6.36 -12.69 -3.02
CA ALA A 178 -5.42 -11.66 -3.50
C ALA A 178 -3.95 -11.98 -3.12
N VAL A 179 -3.11 -12.20 -4.12
CA VAL A 179 -1.67 -12.46 -4.00
C VAL A 179 -0.91 -11.17 -4.28
N LEU A 180 0.04 -10.83 -3.41
CA LEU A 180 0.94 -9.71 -3.65
C LEU A 180 2.17 -10.18 -4.40
N ARG A 181 2.46 -9.54 -5.54
CA ARG A 181 3.76 -9.62 -6.20
C ARG A 181 4.48 -8.29 -6.11
N PHE A 182 5.79 -8.35 -6.16
CA PHE A 182 6.65 -7.19 -5.99
C PHE A 182 7.57 -7.07 -7.19
N VAL A 183 7.69 -5.86 -7.72
CA VAL A 183 8.55 -5.55 -8.88
C VAL A 183 9.49 -4.43 -8.51
N SER A 184 10.81 -4.66 -8.58
CA SER A 184 11.80 -3.60 -8.40
C SER A 184 11.77 -2.64 -9.59
N ASN A 185 11.73 -1.33 -9.35
CA ASN A 185 11.54 -0.34 -10.41
C ASN A 185 12.86 0.22 -11.00
N ASP A 186 13.98 -0.50 -10.91
CA ASP A 186 15.29 -0.01 -11.38
C ASP A 186 15.83 -0.70 -12.65
N VAL A 187 16.56 0.07 -13.46
CA VAL A 187 16.73 -0.10 -14.91
C VAL A 187 17.76 -1.16 -15.28
N LYS A 188 17.29 -2.33 -15.75
CA LYS A 188 17.72 -3.11 -16.93
C LYS A 188 17.05 -4.48 -16.97
N ASP A 189 16.63 -4.98 -15.82
CA ASP A 189 15.80 -6.19 -15.67
C ASP A 189 14.87 -5.99 -14.47
N ALA A 190 13.57 -5.79 -14.72
CA ALA A 190 12.57 -5.70 -13.66
C ALA A 190 12.44 -7.07 -12.97
N GLU A 191 13.06 -7.22 -11.80
CA GLU A 191 13.05 -8.46 -11.04
C GLU A 191 11.69 -8.62 -10.33
N ARG A 192 11.05 -9.78 -10.51
CA ARG A 192 9.75 -10.11 -9.90
C ARG A 192 9.99 -10.98 -8.68
N HIS A 193 9.42 -10.56 -7.56
CA HIS A 193 9.49 -11.26 -6.29
C HIS A 193 8.08 -11.69 -5.85
N SER A 194 8.01 -12.85 -5.20
CA SER A 194 6.75 -13.43 -4.68
C SER A 194 7.06 -14.13 -3.35
N PRO A 195 7.33 -13.35 -2.27
CA PRO A 195 7.62 -13.90 -0.95
C PRO A 195 6.42 -14.71 -0.46
N ARG A 196 6.68 -15.90 0.10
CA ARG A 196 5.62 -16.82 0.54
C ARG A 196 5.25 -16.65 2.01
N ASN A 197 6.09 -15.95 2.76
CA ASN A 197 5.95 -15.68 4.19
C ASN A 197 6.71 -14.39 4.54
N ASP A 198 6.59 -13.96 5.80
CA ASP A 198 7.23 -12.73 6.29
C ASP A 198 8.77 -12.81 6.24
N GLN A 199 9.35 -13.99 6.46
CA GLN A 199 10.81 -14.16 6.39
C GLN A 199 11.37 -13.93 4.98
N ASP A 200 10.69 -14.45 3.95
CA ASP A 200 11.01 -14.21 2.54
C ASP A 200 10.82 -12.74 2.18
N PHE A 201 9.80 -12.10 2.76
CA PHE A 201 9.51 -10.69 2.54
C PHE A 201 10.60 -9.79 3.15
N CYS A 202 11.00 -10.00 4.40
CA CYS A 202 12.15 -9.32 5.01
C CYS A 202 13.44 -9.55 4.20
N LYS A 203 13.65 -10.78 3.69
CA LYS A 203 14.81 -11.08 2.83
C LYS A 203 14.79 -10.28 1.53
N MET A 204 13.63 -10.14 0.90
CA MET A 204 13.45 -9.30 -0.28
C MET A 204 13.75 -7.82 0.02
N LEU A 205 13.23 -7.27 1.12
CA LEU A 205 13.50 -5.88 1.51
C LEU A 205 15.00 -5.65 1.78
N ARG A 206 15.68 -6.59 2.46
CA ARG A 206 17.14 -6.55 2.62
C ARG A 206 17.88 -6.55 1.28
N GLN A 207 17.42 -7.35 0.32
CA GLN A 207 17.99 -7.34 -1.03
C GLN A 207 17.79 -5.99 -1.71
N PHE A 208 16.61 -5.38 -1.59
CA PHE A 208 16.33 -4.06 -2.14
C PHE A 208 17.27 -3.00 -1.56
N VAL A 209 17.42 -2.97 -0.24
CA VAL A 209 18.38 -2.07 0.43
C VAL A 209 19.81 -2.31 -0.05
N SER A 210 20.25 -3.58 -0.14
CA SER A 210 21.62 -3.89 -0.60
C SER A 210 21.92 -3.49 -2.04
N LYS A 211 20.87 -3.29 -2.85
CA LYS A 211 20.93 -2.87 -4.25
C LYS A 211 20.56 -1.39 -4.43
N ASP A 212 20.44 -0.62 -3.34
CA ASP A 212 19.99 0.77 -3.34
C ASP A 212 18.60 1.01 -3.99
N ILE A 213 17.75 -0.02 -3.99
CA ILE A 213 16.39 0.05 -4.52
C ILE A 213 15.52 0.76 -3.48
N THR A 214 15.13 1.99 -3.80
CA THR A 214 14.26 2.81 -2.94
C THR A 214 12.81 2.83 -3.40
N LYS A 215 12.51 2.30 -4.60
CA LYS A 215 11.17 2.28 -5.19
C LYS A 215 10.80 0.90 -5.74
N PHE A 216 9.62 0.41 -5.38
CA PHE A 216 9.09 -0.85 -5.92
C PHE A 216 7.58 -0.80 -6.12
N THR A 217 7.08 -1.70 -6.97
CA THR A 217 5.65 -1.82 -7.28
C THR A 217 5.09 -3.06 -6.61
N VAL A 218 4.03 -2.90 -5.83
CA VAL A 218 3.17 -3.98 -5.33
C VAL A 218 2.07 -4.21 -6.37
N VAL A 219 2.11 -5.36 -7.02
CA VAL A 219 1.08 -5.83 -7.94
C VAL A 219 0.12 -6.70 -7.15
N ILE A 220 -1.13 -6.27 -7.05
CA ILE A 220 -2.20 -7.07 -6.45
C ILE A 220 -2.74 -7.99 -7.55
N GLU A 221 -2.40 -9.27 -7.49
CA GLU A 221 -2.95 -10.29 -8.36
C GLU A 221 -4.16 -10.95 -7.68
N THR A 222 -5.35 -10.60 -8.15
CA THR A 222 -6.53 -11.41 -7.92
C THR A 222 -6.49 -12.63 -8.84
N PRO A 223 -6.75 -13.86 -8.36
CA PRO A 223 -6.85 -15.01 -9.24
C PRO A 223 -7.88 -14.74 -10.33
N SER A 224 -7.43 -14.80 -11.59
CA SER A 224 -8.34 -14.71 -12.73
C SER A 224 -9.35 -15.86 -12.62
N LYS A 225 -10.63 -15.53 -12.73
CA LYS A 225 -11.74 -16.49 -12.68
C LYS A 225 -12.57 -16.41 -13.95
N ALA A 226 -13.47 -17.38 -14.16
CA ALA A 226 -14.34 -17.31 -15.33
C ALA A 226 -15.19 -16.03 -15.26
N PHE A 227 -15.47 -15.41 -16.41
CA PHE A 227 -16.30 -14.20 -16.45
C PHE A 227 -17.65 -14.40 -15.76
N SER A 228 -18.24 -15.59 -15.88
CA SER A 228 -19.50 -16.01 -15.25
C SER A 228 -19.49 -16.08 -13.73
N ASP A 229 -18.30 -16.11 -13.10
CA ASP A 229 -18.12 -16.24 -11.66
C ASP A 229 -18.09 -14.88 -10.95
N TRP A 230 -18.12 -13.78 -11.71
CA TRP A 230 -18.24 -12.44 -11.17
C TRP A 230 -19.69 -12.13 -10.80
N SER A 231 -19.90 -11.70 -9.55
CA SER A 231 -21.16 -11.11 -9.11
C SER A 231 -21.08 -9.59 -9.16
N PHE A 232 -22.23 -8.94 -9.30
CA PHE A 232 -22.32 -7.49 -9.38
C PHE A 232 -21.68 -6.75 -8.18
N PRO A 233 -21.96 -7.11 -6.91
CA PRO A 233 -21.30 -6.46 -5.77
C PRO A 233 -19.77 -6.58 -5.79
N LYS A 234 -19.26 -7.78 -6.15
CA LYS A 234 -17.81 -8.02 -6.23
C LYS A 234 -17.15 -7.20 -7.33
N VAL A 235 -17.83 -6.97 -8.46
CA VAL A 235 -17.33 -6.10 -9.54
C VAL A 235 -17.35 -4.64 -9.12
N CYS A 236 -18.40 -4.19 -8.43
CA CYS A 236 -18.46 -2.83 -7.87
C CYS A 236 -17.31 -2.58 -6.89
N GLN A 237 -17.03 -3.51 -6.00
CA GLN A 237 -15.88 -3.47 -5.09
C GLN A 237 -14.56 -3.49 -5.88
N LEU A 238 -14.40 -4.43 -6.82
CA LEU A 238 -13.19 -4.57 -7.65
C LEU A 238 -12.78 -3.24 -8.28
N TYR A 239 -13.72 -2.56 -8.93
CA TYR A 239 -13.47 -1.31 -9.65
C TYR A 239 -13.72 -0.04 -8.84
N GLY A 240 -14.01 -0.14 -7.54
CA GLY A 240 -14.23 1.02 -6.67
C GLY A 240 -15.45 1.86 -7.03
N LEU A 241 -16.49 1.21 -7.56
CA LEU A 241 -17.78 1.84 -7.92
C LEU A 241 -18.70 1.97 -6.69
N GLY A 242 -18.53 1.09 -5.70
CA GLY A 242 -19.27 1.12 -4.45
C GLY A 242 -18.87 0.00 -3.51
N GLU A 243 -19.10 0.20 -2.22
CA GLU A 243 -18.75 -0.75 -1.14
C GLU A 243 -19.97 -1.52 -0.59
N SER A 244 -21.18 -1.23 -1.10
CA SER A 244 -22.42 -1.91 -0.69
C SER A 244 -22.43 -3.39 -1.12
N ASP A 245 -22.91 -4.27 -0.23
CA ASP A 245 -23.20 -5.68 -0.56
C ASP A 245 -24.39 -5.83 -1.52
N ASP A 246 -25.22 -4.79 -1.65
CA ASP A 246 -26.33 -4.70 -2.59
C ASP A 246 -26.28 -3.34 -3.31
N PRO A 247 -25.38 -3.16 -4.30
CA PRO A 247 -25.28 -1.92 -5.05
C PRO A 247 -26.38 -1.82 -6.11
N SER A 248 -26.88 -0.60 -6.35
CA SER A 248 -27.78 -0.32 -7.47
C SER A 248 -27.02 0.08 -8.74
N LEU A 249 -27.68 0.14 -9.89
CA LEU A 249 -27.06 0.60 -11.14
C LEU A 249 -26.54 2.04 -11.11
N SER A 250 -26.99 2.87 -10.14
CA SER A 250 -26.54 4.26 -10.04
C SER A 250 -25.08 4.41 -9.57
N VAL A 251 -24.43 3.31 -9.17
CA VAL A 251 -22.98 3.29 -8.90
C VAL A 251 -22.15 3.55 -10.16
N PHE A 252 -22.71 3.28 -11.34
CA PHE A 252 -22.08 3.65 -12.60
C PHE A 252 -22.38 5.11 -12.95
N PRO A 253 -21.36 5.93 -13.23
CA PRO A 253 -21.58 7.25 -13.83
C PRO A 253 -22.41 7.15 -15.11
N PRO A 254 -23.29 8.14 -15.39
CA PRO A 254 -24.16 8.08 -16.55
C PRO A 254 -23.34 8.18 -17.85
N PHE A 255 -23.68 7.31 -18.82
CA PHE A 255 -23.18 7.38 -20.18
C PHE A 255 -24.23 7.95 -21.12
N THR A 256 -23.90 9.07 -21.75
CA THR A 256 -24.67 9.61 -22.88
C THR A 256 -24.18 8.93 -24.15
N CYS A 257 -24.67 7.72 -24.42
CA CYS A 257 -24.50 7.10 -25.73
C CYS A 257 -25.35 7.89 -26.73
N GLU A 258 -24.72 8.66 -27.61
CA GLU A 258 -25.46 9.34 -28.67
C GLU A 258 -25.91 8.33 -29.73
N TYR A 259 -26.57 8.81 -30.77
CA TYR A 259 -27.15 8.02 -31.82
C TYR A 259 -26.76 8.61 -33.17
N LYS A 260 -26.33 7.74 -34.10
CA LYS A 260 -26.02 8.10 -35.48
C LYS A 260 -27.31 8.11 -36.30
N GLU A 261 -27.58 9.24 -36.95
CA GLU A 261 -28.65 9.32 -37.94
C GLU A 261 -28.33 8.45 -39.17
N LEU A 262 -29.25 7.56 -39.52
CA LEU A 262 -29.09 6.60 -40.61
C LEU A 262 -29.76 7.09 -41.90
N ASN A 263 -29.55 8.34 -42.32
CA ASN A 263 -30.38 8.97 -43.35
C ASN A 263 -29.93 8.72 -44.79
N ASP A 264 -28.69 8.28 -45.02
CA ASP A 264 -28.21 7.95 -46.35
C ASP A 264 -28.82 6.65 -46.89
N ASP A 265 -28.85 6.53 -48.23
CA ASP A 265 -29.52 5.42 -48.92
C ASP A 265 -28.96 4.05 -48.51
N SER A 266 -27.64 3.94 -48.33
CA SER A 266 -26.95 2.72 -47.91
C SER A 266 -27.35 2.32 -46.49
N SER A 267 -27.30 3.25 -45.54
CA SER A 267 -27.73 2.99 -44.16
C SER A 267 -29.21 2.64 -44.06
N GLN A 268 -30.06 3.27 -44.88
CA GLN A 268 -31.49 2.93 -44.96
C GLN A 268 -31.72 1.54 -45.54
N GLU A 269 -30.94 1.10 -46.53
CA GLU A 269 -30.99 -0.26 -47.05
C GLU A 269 -30.61 -1.30 -45.99
N ILE A 270 -29.50 -1.07 -45.28
CA ILE A 270 -29.06 -1.95 -44.17
C ILE A 270 -30.14 -2.06 -43.08
N LEU A 271 -30.76 -0.93 -42.71
CA LEU A 271 -31.86 -0.91 -41.75
C LEU A 271 -33.08 -1.72 -42.23
N ARG A 272 -33.49 -1.59 -43.50
CA ARG A 272 -34.61 -2.37 -44.07
C ARG A 272 -34.29 -3.87 -44.07
N ASN A 273 -33.06 -4.25 -44.40
CA ASN A 273 -32.62 -5.64 -44.38
C ASN A 273 -32.67 -6.19 -42.95
N LEU A 274 -32.17 -5.44 -41.96
CA LEU A 274 -32.26 -5.81 -40.55
C LEU A 274 -33.73 -6.01 -40.11
N ILE A 275 -34.62 -5.05 -40.40
CA ILE A 275 -36.04 -5.17 -40.03
C ILE A 275 -36.69 -6.40 -40.69
N THR A 276 -36.35 -6.66 -41.95
CA THR A 276 -36.86 -7.84 -42.68
C THR A 276 -36.39 -9.14 -42.03
N GLU A 277 -35.12 -9.22 -41.66
CA GLU A 277 -34.54 -10.37 -40.97
C GLU A 277 -35.19 -10.60 -39.60
N LEU A 278 -35.32 -9.54 -38.79
CA LEU A 278 -35.94 -9.62 -37.46
C LEU A 278 -37.40 -10.08 -37.56
N ASN A 279 -38.17 -9.57 -38.51
CA ASN A 279 -39.56 -10.02 -38.76
C ASN A 279 -39.62 -11.50 -39.19
N ALA A 280 -38.67 -11.98 -39.98
CA ALA A 280 -38.60 -13.38 -40.34
C ALA A 280 -38.28 -14.27 -39.12
N ARG A 281 -37.37 -13.83 -38.25
CA ARG A 281 -37.02 -14.52 -37.00
C ARG A 281 -38.21 -14.57 -36.04
N LEU A 282 -38.95 -13.46 -35.84
CA LEU A 282 -40.12 -13.42 -34.94
C LEU A 282 -41.19 -14.48 -35.28
N LYS A 283 -41.38 -14.77 -36.57
CA LYS A 283 -42.33 -15.79 -37.03
C LYS A 283 -41.97 -17.22 -36.62
N THR A 284 -40.70 -17.48 -36.29
CA THR A 284 -40.17 -18.85 -36.11
C THR A 284 -39.42 -19.07 -34.80
N ILE A 285 -38.85 -18.02 -34.22
CA ILE A 285 -38.06 -18.02 -32.98
C ILE A 285 -38.68 -16.98 -32.04
N PRO A 286 -39.50 -17.35 -31.05
CA PRO A 286 -40.12 -16.37 -30.16
C PRO A 286 -39.10 -15.51 -29.41
N ILE A 287 -39.33 -14.19 -29.32
CA ILE A 287 -38.46 -13.26 -28.57
C ILE A 287 -38.50 -13.48 -27.04
N SER A 288 -39.51 -14.19 -26.55
CA SER A 288 -39.59 -14.68 -25.17
C SER A 288 -38.83 -15.99 -24.95
N GLY A 289 -38.03 -16.43 -25.93
CA GLY A 289 -37.15 -17.58 -25.80
C GLY A 289 -35.96 -17.30 -24.88
N ASN A 290 -35.17 -18.36 -24.66
CA ASN A 290 -33.96 -18.33 -23.84
C ASN A 290 -32.83 -17.45 -24.44
N GLU A 291 -31.74 -17.32 -23.70
CA GLU A 291 -30.54 -16.56 -24.07
C GLU A 291 -30.02 -16.91 -25.49
N ALA A 292 -30.03 -18.19 -25.88
CA ALA A 292 -29.63 -18.61 -27.23
C ALA A 292 -30.56 -18.08 -28.33
N SER A 293 -31.87 -18.07 -28.07
CA SER A 293 -32.86 -17.47 -28.97
C SER A 293 -32.67 -15.96 -29.07
N LYS A 294 -32.46 -15.28 -27.94
CA LYS A 294 -32.20 -13.83 -27.89
C LYS A 294 -30.91 -13.44 -28.62
N SER A 295 -29.86 -14.25 -28.48
CA SER A 295 -28.58 -14.07 -29.15
C SER A 295 -28.71 -14.01 -30.69
N GLN A 296 -29.68 -14.74 -31.27
CA GLN A 296 -29.98 -14.67 -32.69
C GLN A 296 -30.45 -13.28 -33.15
N TYR A 297 -31.28 -12.61 -32.34
CA TYR A 297 -31.72 -11.24 -32.61
C TYR A 297 -30.56 -10.26 -32.46
N VAL A 298 -29.81 -10.38 -31.37
CA VAL A 298 -28.66 -9.53 -31.07
C VAL A 298 -27.63 -9.60 -32.20
N CYS A 299 -27.32 -10.80 -32.69
CA CYS A 299 -26.41 -11.00 -33.81
C CYS A 299 -26.83 -10.21 -35.05
N SER A 300 -28.12 -10.17 -35.40
CA SER A 300 -28.62 -9.38 -36.54
C SER A 300 -28.31 -7.89 -36.38
N TYR A 301 -28.51 -7.32 -35.18
CA TYR A 301 -28.16 -5.92 -34.90
C TYR A 301 -26.66 -5.66 -35.02
N LEU A 302 -25.83 -6.55 -34.49
CA LEU A 302 -24.36 -6.40 -34.55
C LEU A 302 -23.84 -6.49 -35.98
N VAL A 303 -24.36 -7.42 -36.78
CA VAL A 303 -24.04 -7.57 -38.21
C VAL A 303 -24.43 -6.29 -38.96
N ALA A 304 -25.66 -5.80 -38.77
CA ALA A 304 -26.10 -4.55 -39.38
C ALA A 304 -25.23 -3.36 -38.95
N GLY A 305 -24.89 -3.27 -37.66
CA GLY A 305 -24.02 -2.22 -37.12
C GLY A 305 -22.62 -2.23 -37.72
N ALA A 306 -22.01 -3.40 -37.85
CA ALA A 306 -20.70 -3.56 -38.49
C ALA A 306 -20.76 -3.22 -39.99
N ASN A 307 -21.83 -3.61 -40.69
CA ASN A 307 -22.01 -3.33 -42.11
C ASN A 307 -22.20 -1.84 -42.43
N LEU A 308 -22.65 -1.02 -41.46
CA LEU A 308 -22.66 0.45 -41.61
C LEU A 308 -21.24 1.04 -41.71
N HIS A 309 -20.22 0.25 -41.40
CA HIS A 309 -18.79 0.58 -41.42
C HIS A 309 -18.02 -0.45 -42.24
N GLU A 310 -18.47 -0.65 -43.49
CA GLU A 310 -17.99 -1.70 -44.39
C GLU A 310 -16.47 -1.86 -44.37
N GLY A 311 -16.01 -3.09 -44.15
CA GLY A 311 -14.59 -3.46 -44.17
C GLY A 311 -13.76 -2.98 -42.97
N LYS A 312 -14.38 -2.42 -41.92
CA LYS A 312 -13.64 -1.92 -40.73
C LYS A 312 -13.69 -2.85 -39.53
N PHE A 313 -14.76 -3.64 -39.38
CA PHE A 313 -14.97 -4.46 -38.19
C PHE A 313 -15.19 -5.93 -38.53
N GLU A 314 -14.73 -6.80 -37.64
CA GLU A 314 -14.99 -8.23 -37.66
C GLU A 314 -15.82 -8.61 -36.43
N LEU A 315 -16.98 -9.23 -36.64
CA LEU A 315 -17.80 -9.78 -35.57
C LEU A 315 -17.37 -11.22 -35.27
N ARG A 316 -17.05 -11.52 -34.02
CA ARG A 316 -16.53 -12.82 -33.58
C ARG A 316 -17.39 -13.39 -32.45
N PRO A 317 -18.33 -14.29 -32.75
CA PRO A 317 -19.09 -15.02 -31.73
C PRO A 317 -18.17 -15.90 -30.88
N GLU A 318 -18.48 -16.04 -29.60
CA GLU A 318 -17.79 -16.94 -28.65
C GLU A 318 -16.25 -16.73 -28.59
N LYS A 319 -15.78 -15.51 -28.84
CA LYS A 319 -14.34 -15.21 -28.81
C LYS A 319 -13.82 -15.37 -27.38
N ASN A 320 -12.78 -16.19 -27.20
CA ASN A 320 -12.09 -16.25 -25.93
C ASN A 320 -11.30 -14.96 -25.67
N ILE A 321 -11.59 -14.30 -24.54
CA ILE A 321 -10.85 -13.16 -24.03
C ILE A 321 -10.25 -13.55 -22.68
N THR A 322 -9.05 -13.05 -22.41
CA THR A 322 -8.36 -13.24 -21.13
C THR A 322 -7.77 -11.92 -20.70
N GLY A 323 -7.91 -11.60 -19.42
CA GLY A 323 -7.35 -10.41 -18.83
C GLY A 323 -6.98 -10.63 -17.37
N PRO A 324 -6.64 -9.55 -16.65
CA PRO A 324 -6.13 -9.63 -15.28
C PRO A 324 -7.10 -10.31 -14.32
N ASN A 325 -8.40 -9.97 -14.43
CA ASN A 325 -9.42 -10.40 -13.47
C ASN A 325 -10.40 -11.45 -14.02
N GLY A 326 -10.37 -11.74 -15.32
CA GLY A 326 -11.31 -12.66 -15.92
C GLY A 326 -10.81 -13.36 -17.17
N HIS A 327 -11.40 -14.51 -17.46
CA HIS A 327 -11.18 -15.24 -18.71
C HIS A 327 -12.43 -16.00 -19.14
N GLY A 328 -12.51 -16.30 -20.44
CA GLY A 328 -13.56 -17.13 -21.01
C GLY A 328 -14.05 -16.62 -22.36
N PRO A 329 -15.04 -17.30 -22.96
CA PRO A 329 -15.72 -16.80 -24.15
C PRO A 329 -16.59 -15.59 -23.80
N VAL A 330 -16.71 -14.68 -24.75
CA VAL A 330 -17.76 -13.64 -24.77
C VAL A 330 -18.77 -13.97 -25.85
N ASP A 331 -20.05 -13.59 -25.69
CA ASP A 331 -21.08 -13.94 -26.67
C ASP A 331 -20.75 -13.39 -28.05
N PHE A 332 -20.37 -12.10 -28.10
CA PHE A 332 -19.82 -11.50 -29.31
C PHE A 332 -18.70 -10.51 -28.98
N ALA A 333 -17.58 -10.62 -29.68
CA ALA A 333 -16.56 -9.58 -29.75
C ALA A 333 -16.64 -8.84 -31.08
N ILE A 334 -16.37 -7.54 -31.06
CA ILE A 334 -16.20 -6.72 -32.26
C ILE A 334 -14.74 -6.30 -32.32
N ASP A 335 -14.03 -6.77 -33.33
CA ASP A 335 -12.63 -6.46 -33.57
C ASP A 335 -12.48 -5.39 -34.65
N LEU A 336 -11.56 -4.44 -34.45
CA LEU A 336 -11.16 -3.49 -35.48
C LEU A 336 -10.18 -4.17 -36.43
N LEU A 337 -10.55 -4.36 -37.70
CA LEU A 337 -9.77 -5.13 -38.68
C LEU A 337 -8.34 -4.61 -38.87
N GLN A 338 -8.15 -3.29 -38.84
CA GLN A 338 -6.83 -2.68 -39.00
C GLN A 338 -5.83 -3.11 -37.92
N THR A 339 -6.30 -3.38 -36.70
CA THR A 339 -5.42 -3.64 -35.55
C THR A 339 -5.63 -5.01 -34.92
N ALA A 340 -6.65 -5.76 -35.35
CA ALA A 340 -7.16 -6.97 -34.71
C ALA A 340 -7.48 -6.80 -33.20
N LYS A 341 -7.66 -5.56 -32.73
CA LYS A 341 -8.01 -5.26 -31.34
C LYS A 341 -9.52 -5.34 -31.14
N THR A 342 -9.92 -5.95 -30.03
CA THR A 342 -11.32 -5.94 -29.60
C THR A 342 -11.70 -4.55 -29.10
N VAL A 343 -12.63 -3.91 -29.79
CA VAL A 343 -13.19 -2.59 -29.44
C VAL A 343 -14.52 -2.70 -28.71
N GLY A 344 -15.27 -3.76 -28.98
CA GLY A 344 -16.62 -3.98 -28.47
C GLY A 344 -16.80 -5.38 -27.91
N VAL A 345 -17.55 -5.51 -26.82
CA VAL A 345 -17.98 -6.81 -26.28
C VAL A 345 -19.46 -6.78 -25.97
N THR A 346 -20.21 -7.74 -26.48
CA THR A 346 -21.64 -7.91 -26.21
C THR A 346 -21.87 -9.11 -25.30
N GLU A 347 -22.68 -8.90 -24.27
CA GLU A 347 -23.17 -9.92 -23.33
C GLU A 347 -24.71 -10.00 -23.44
N VAL A 348 -25.20 -11.16 -23.85
CA VAL A 348 -26.63 -11.47 -23.93
C VAL A 348 -27.05 -12.03 -22.58
N LYS A 349 -28.11 -11.49 -21.97
CA LYS A 349 -28.56 -11.93 -20.65
C LYS A 349 -30.07 -11.81 -20.51
N ASP A 350 -30.73 -12.94 -20.22
CA ASP A 350 -32.20 -13.03 -20.22
C ASP A 350 -32.85 -12.49 -18.92
N GLU A 351 -32.34 -12.87 -17.74
CA GLU A 351 -33.00 -12.61 -16.45
C GLU A 351 -32.18 -11.72 -15.49
N ASP A 352 -30.85 -11.92 -15.42
CA ASP A 352 -29.99 -11.25 -14.44
C ASP A 352 -29.11 -10.18 -15.11
N ILE A 353 -29.72 -9.03 -15.42
CA ILE A 353 -29.00 -7.94 -16.09
C ILE A 353 -27.83 -7.41 -15.25
N PHE A 354 -27.91 -7.49 -13.92
CA PHE A 354 -26.83 -7.06 -13.03
C PHE A 354 -25.60 -7.97 -13.20
N LYS A 355 -25.82 -9.28 -13.28
CA LYS A 355 -24.75 -10.22 -13.63
C LYS A 355 -24.20 -9.96 -15.03
N GLY A 356 -25.05 -9.68 -16.02
CA GLY A 356 -24.61 -9.30 -17.36
C GLY A 356 -23.70 -8.06 -17.37
N ILE A 357 -24.07 -7.01 -16.63
CA ILE A 357 -23.29 -5.79 -16.47
C ILE A 357 -21.96 -6.06 -15.76
N ALA A 358 -21.98 -6.87 -14.70
CA ALA A 358 -20.78 -7.25 -13.95
C ALA A 358 -19.80 -8.01 -14.85
N GLN A 359 -20.31 -9.01 -15.56
CA GLN A 359 -19.56 -9.84 -16.48
C GLN A 359 -18.93 -9.00 -17.59
N ASN A 360 -19.73 -8.12 -18.21
CA ASN A 360 -19.29 -7.27 -19.31
C ASN A 360 -18.21 -6.27 -18.87
N ALA A 361 -18.32 -5.67 -17.67
CA ALA A 361 -17.27 -4.77 -17.16
C ALA A 361 -15.88 -5.45 -17.09
N VAL A 362 -15.81 -6.70 -16.63
CA VAL A 362 -14.54 -7.46 -16.55
C VAL A 362 -14.05 -7.90 -17.93
N GLN A 363 -14.96 -8.23 -18.85
CA GLN A 363 -14.63 -8.50 -20.24
C GLN A 363 -14.02 -7.26 -20.93
N LEU A 364 -14.57 -6.07 -20.69
CA LEU A 364 -14.06 -4.80 -21.23
C LEU A 364 -12.68 -4.44 -20.68
N GLU A 365 -12.45 -4.59 -19.37
CA GLU A 365 -11.09 -4.45 -18.81
C GLU A 365 -10.11 -5.39 -19.54
N SER A 366 -10.53 -6.63 -19.76
CA SER A 366 -9.68 -7.65 -20.39
C SER A 366 -9.37 -7.30 -21.86
N ALA A 367 -10.36 -6.81 -22.61
CA ALA A 367 -10.19 -6.30 -23.96
C ALA A 367 -9.24 -5.09 -23.98
N LEU A 368 -9.42 -4.15 -23.05
CA LEU A 368 -8.63 -2.92 -22.94
C LEU A 368 -7.18 -3.17 -22.47
N SER A 369 -6.95 -4.23 -21.69
CA SER A 369 -5.65 -4.61 -21.10
C SER A 369 -4.78 -5.46 -22.03
N ASN A 370 -5.35 -6.13 -23.03
CA ASN A 370 -4.59 -6.90 -24.03
C ASN A 370 -3.76 -6.05 -25.00
N ARG A 371 -3.46 -4.79 -24.62
CA ARG A 371 -2.42 -3.94 -25.21
C ARG A 371 -1.02 -4.49 -24.89
N LYS A 372 -0.67 -5.70 -25.34
CA LYS A 372 0.73 -6.11 -25.36
C LYS A 372 1.45 -5.29 -26.45
N ARG A 373 2.10 -4.20 -26.03
CA ARG A 373 3.11 -3.50 -26.83
C ARG A 373 4.22 -4.50 -27.16
N LYS A 374 4.36 -4.88 -28.43
CA LYS A 374 5.63 -5.43 -28.91
C LYS A 374 6.64 -4.28 -28.94
N ALA A 375 7.83 -4.49 -28.38
CA ALA A 375 8.90 -3.51 -28.34
C ALA A 375 9.39 -3.01 -29.72
N SER A 376 8.90 -3.61 -30.82
CA SER A 376 9.27 -3.28 -32.20
C SER A 376 8.34 -2.26 -32.89
N GLU A 377 7.22 -1.88 -32.29
CA GLU A 377 6.20 -1.00 -32.91
C GLU A 377 6.24 0.40 -32.27
N MET A 378 7.41 1.04 -32.23
CA MET A 378 7.55 2.43 -31.75
C MET A 378 7.24 3.49 -32.82
N GLU A 379 6.86 3.10 -34.04
CA GLU A 379 6.64 4.04 -35.16
C GLU A 379 5.39 3.75 -36.00
N GLU A 380 4.30 3.24 -35.41
CA GLU A 380 3.00 3.30 -36.08
C GLU A 380 2.04 4.17 -35.28
N ASP A 381 1.62 5.26 -35.92
CA ASP A 381 0.70 6.28 -35.42
C ASP A 381 -0.41 5.67 -34.54
N ASN A 382 -0.61 6.26 -33.36
CA ASN A 382 -1.64 5.88 -32.40
C ASN A 382 -3.06 6.07 -33.00
N VAL A 383 -3.54 5.08 -33.77
CA VAL A 383 -4.91 5.08 -34.33
C VAL A 383 -5.94 4.57 -33.32
N PHE A 384 -5.51 4.00 -32.18
CA PHE A 384 -6.44 3.33 -31.26
C PHE A 384 -6.69 4.11 -29.96
N VAL A 385 -7.95 4.53 -29.80
CA VAL A 385 -8.49 5.17 -28.61
C VAL A 385 -8.29 4.30 -27.38
N GLY A 386 -7.91 4.89 -26.25
CA GLY A 386 -7.87 4.22 -24.95
C GLY A 386 -9.23 3.79 -24.37
N LYS A 387 -10.18 3.34 -25.21
CA LYS A 387 -11.57 3.01 -24.87
C LYS A 387 -12.04 1.71 -25.52
N THR A 388 -12.94 1.01 -24.84
CA THR A 388 -13.74 -0.12 -25.35
C THR A 388 -15.19 0.10 -24.94
N PHE A 389 -16.13 -0.52 -25.65
CA PHE A 389 -17.55 -0.42 -25.33
C PHE A 389 -18.21 -1.78 -25.13
N GLY A 390 -19.19 -1.78 -24.25
CA GLY A 390 -19.99 -2.94 -23.88
C GLY A 390 -21.43 -2.79 -24.35
N ILE A 391 -22.03 -3.90 -24.77
CA ILE A 391 -23.47 -4.00 -25.00
C ILE A 391 -24.00 -5.11 -24.09
N ILE A 392 -24.97 -4.79 -23.22
CA ILE A 392 -25.62 -5.77 -22.37
C ILE A 392 -27.10 -5.76 -22.70
N THR A 393 -27.65 -6.91 -23.08
CA THR A 393 -29.02 -6.95 -23.59
C THR A 393 -29.70 -8.30 -23.45
N ASP A 394 -31.01 -8.26 -23.27
CA ASP A 394 -31.91 -9.42 -23.38
C ASP A 394 -32.62 -9.44 -24.76
N ALA A 395 -32.08 -8.72 -25.73
CA ALA A 395 -32.65 -8.34 -27.03
C ALA A 395 -33.83 -7.34 -26.98
N LYS A 396 -34.47 -7.10 -25.83
CA LYS A 396 -35.54 -6.10 -25.66
C LYS A 396 -35.01 -4.83 -25.01
N GLU A 397 -34.26 -4.93 -23.94
CA GLU A 397 -33.59 -3.82 -23.27
C GLU A 397 -32.10 -3.83 -23.60
N TRP A 398 -31.57 -2.67 -24.00
CA TRP A 398 -30.19 -2.52 -24.45
C TRP A 398 -29.47 -1.49 -23.60
N TYR A 399 -28.44 -1.94 -22.89
CA TYR A 399 -27.54 -1.10 -22.11
C TYR A 399 -26.22 -0.98 -22.83
N PHE A 400 -25.66 0.23 -22.83
CA PHE A 400 -24.37 0.53 -23.43
C PHE A 400 -23.40 0.97 -22.33
N MET A 401 -22.21 0.37 -22.32
CA MET A 401 -21.15 0.67 -21.35
C MET A 401 -19.93 1.26 -22.06
N GLU A 402 -19.35 2.32 -21.52
CA GLU A 402 -18.02 2.80 -21.92
C GLU A 402 -17.01 2.33 -20.87
N CYS A 403 -15.91 1.72 -21.29
CA CYS A 403 -14.75 1.44 -20.46
C CYS A 403 -13.52 2.18 -21.02
N SER A 404 -12.90 3.03 -20.21
CA SER A 404 -11.74 3.84 -20.61
C SER A 404 -10.66 3.85 -19.54
N LEU A 405 -9.44 4.26 -19.91
CA LEU A 405 -8.44 4.67 -18.94
C LEU A 405 -8.50 6.19 -18.72
N ASP A 406 -8.21 6.64 -17.51
CA ASP A 406 -7.95 8.05 -17.23
C ASP A 406 -6.46 8.39 -17.36
N ASP A 407 -6.11 9.66 -17.16
CA ASP A 407 -4.72 10.15 -17.26
C ASP A 407 -3.76 9.49 -16.26
N GLN A 408 -4.27 8.69 -15.32
CA GLN A 408 -3.50 7.94 -14.33
C GLN A 408 -3.53 6.42 -14.61
N ASP A 409 -3.96 6.01 -15.80
CA ASP A 409 -4.16 4.60 -16.21
C ASP A 409 -5.20 3.85 -15.35
N ARG A 410 -6.16 4.57 -14.74
CA ARG A 410 -7.23 3.94 -13.95
C ARG A 410 -8.44 3.68 -14.81
N LEU A 411 -9.03 2.51 -14.64
CA LEU A 411 -10.27 2.13 -15.31
C LEU A 411 -11.42 3.05 -14.89
N LYS A 412 -12.17 3.51 -15.87
CA LYS A 412 -13.43 4.25 -15.71
C LYS A 412 -14.52 3.53 -16.48
N PHE A 413 -15.65 3.37 -15.83
CA PHE A 413 -16.85 2.81 -16.44
C PHE A 413 -17.95 3.85 -16.45
N LYS A 414 -18.74 3.87 -17.51
CA LYS A 414 -20.01 4.62 -17.58
C LYS A 414 -21.07 3.72 -18.17
N LEU A 415 -22.31 3.84 -17.70
CA LEU A 415 -23.43 3.00 -18.13
C LEU A 415 -24.61 3.87 -18.62
N SER A 416 -25.21 3.49 -19.74
CA SER A 416 -26.36 4.20 -20.29
C SER A 416 -27.66 3.83 -19.57
N LYS A 417 -28.70 4.64 -19.77
CA LYS A 417 -30.07 4.16 -19.56
C LYS A 417 -30.42 3.10 -20.61
N PRO A 418 -31.34 2.17 -20.33
CA PRO A 418 -31.75 1.17 -21.31
C PRO A 418 -32.47 1.82 -22.49
N VAL A 419 -32.24 1.26 -23.67
CA VAL A 419 -33.04 1.51 -24.88
C VAL A 419 -33.91 0.29 -25.14
N THR A 420 -35.23 0.50 -25.21
CA THR A 420 -36.20 -0.60 -25.32
C THR A 420 -36.64 -0.84 -26.76
N VAL A 421 -36.72 -2.11 -27.15
CA VAL A 421 -37.31 -2.60 -28.39
C VAL A 421 -38.57 -3.39 -28.07
N VAL A 422 -39.70 -2.86 -28.53
CA VAL A 422 -40.97 -3.58 -28.51
C VAL A 422 -41.18 -4.24 -29.87
N TYR A 423 -40.91 -5.54 -29.93
CA TYR A 423 -41.16 -6.38 -31.11
C TYR A 423 -42.67 -6.55 -31.35
N ASP A 424 -43.05 -6.82 -32.60
CA ASP A 424 -44.45 -6.94 -33.05
C ASP A 424 -45.32 -5.69 -32.79
N SER A 425 -44.71 -4.52 -32.57
CA SER A 425 -45.42 -3.25 -32.46
C SER A 425 -45.41 -2.46 -33.77
N GLU A 426 -46.39 -1.57 -33.95
CA GLU A 426 -46.45 -0.67 -35.13
C GLU A 426 -45.18 0.17 -35.28
N ASN A 427 -44.51 0.52 -34.17
CA ASN A 427 -43.28 1.29 -34.14
C ASN A 427 -42.01 0.43 -33.98
N MET A 428 -42.06 -0.88 -34.26
CA MET A 428 -40.89 -1.74 -34.19
C MET A 428 -39.72 -1.19 -35.02
N GLY A 429 -40.00 -0.72 -36.24
CA GLY A 429 -38.97 -0.15 -37.13
C GLY A 429 -38.25 1.06 -36.51
N GLY A 430 -38.97 1.94 -35.80
CA GLY A 430 -38.37 3.07 -35.10
C GLY A 430 -37.50 2.63 -33.91
N ASN A 431 -37.97 1.65 -33.14
CA ASN A 431 -37.20 1.08 -32.03
C ASN A 431 -35.90 0.40 -32.52
N VAL A 432 -36.00 -0.38 -33.62
CA VAL A 432 -34.87 -1.05 -34.28
C VAL A 432 -33.86 -0.01 -34.78
N LYS A 433 -34.33 1.03 -35.48
CA LYS A 433 -33.49 2.14 -35.98
C LYS A 433 -32.71 2.80 -34.84
N ARG A 434 -33.35 3.03 -33.70
CA ARG A 434 -32.73 3.66 -32.54
C ARG A 434 -31.58 2.83 -31.96
N VAL A 435 -31.78 1.54 -31.72
CA VAL A 435 -30.71 0.65 -31.22
C VAL A 435 -29.57 0.56 -32.23
N LEU A 436 -29.89 0.37 -33.52
CA LEU A 436 -28.88 0.30 -34.57
C LEU A 436 -28.03 1.59 -34.65
N GLY A 437 -28.65 2.76 -34.52
CA GLY A 437 -27.90 4.01 -34.54
C GLY A 437 -27.03 4.26 -33.31
N HIS A 438 -27.39 3.72 -32.12
CA HIS A 438 -26.49 3.71 -30.96
C HIS A 438 -25.26 2.81 -31.21
N ILE A 439 -25.47 1.60 -31.74
CA ILE A 439 -24.37 0.69 -32.11
C ILE A 439 -23.46 1.35 -33.15
N ALA A 440 -24.06 1.96 -34.19
CA ALA A 440 -23.32 2.62 -35.25
C ALA A 440 -22.48 3.79 -34.73
N TRP A 441 -23.02 4.57 -33.78
CA TRP A 441 -22.29 5.67 -33.13
C TRP A 441 -21.12 5.16 -32.28
N LEU A 442 -21.31 4.09 -31.48
CA LEU A 442 -20.21 3.48 -30.71
C LEU A 442 -19.06 3.03 -31.62
N LEU A 443 -19.41 2.43 -32.77
CA LEU A 443 -18.43 2.02 -33.77
C LEU A 443 -17.74 3.22 -34.43
N GLU A 444 -18.37 4.39 -34.54
CA GLU A 444 -17.70 5.62 -34.99
C GLU A 444 -16.74 6.17 -33.96
N GLU A 445 -17.15 6.20 -32.69
CA GLU A 445 -16.33 6.75 -31.61
C GLU A 445 -14.99 6.03 -31.46
N VAL A 446 -14.97 4.70 -31.59
CA VAL A 446 -13.72 3.93 -31.47
C VAL A 446 -12.76 4.12 -32.65
N GLN A 447 -13.20 4.74 -33.75
CA GLN A 447 -12.36 5.07 -34.90
C GLN A 447 -11.71 6.46 -34.80
N LYS A 448 -12.18 7.33 -33.91
CA LYS A 448 -11.65 8.69 -33.78
C LYS A 448 -10.26 8.65 -33.13
N PRO A 449 -9.31 9.51 -33.50
CA PRO A 449 -8.02 9.59 -32.78
C PRO A 449 -8.22 10.15 -31.36
N ASP A 450 -7.35 9.77 -30.41
CA ASP A 450 -7.39 10.30 -29.04
C ASP A 450 -7.22 11.83 -29.06
N SER A 451 -8.15 12.56 -28.44
CA SER A 451 -8.13 14.03 -28.38
C SER A 451 -6.92 14.59 -27.63
N ALA A 452 -6.27 13.77 -26.77
CA ALA A 452 -5.00 14.11 -26.12
C ALA A 452 -3.82 14.25 -27.10
N SER A 453 -3.93 13.69 -28.31
CA SER A 453 -2.90 13.79 -29.36
C SER A 453 -2.97 15.11 -30.15
N GLN A 454 -4.08 15.86 -30.04
CA GLN A 454 -4.32 17.07 -30.84
C GLN A 454 -3.84 18.37 -30.18
N SER A 455 -3.31 18.33 -28.94
CA SER A 455 -2.87 19.54 -28.24
C SER A 455 -1.46 20.04 -28.61
N GLU A 456 -0.72 19.39 -29.51
CA GLU A 456 0.63 19.83 -29.92
C GLU A 456 0.77 20.32 -31.37
N GLU A 457 -0.29 20.39 -32.18
CA GLU A 457 -0.25 21.15 -33.45
C GLU A 457 -0.64 22.62 -33.24
N ARG A 458 0.04 23.30 -32.32
CA ARG A 458 0.13 24.76 -32.36
C ARG A 458 1.16 25.17 -33.41
N ALA A 459 0.66 25.39 -34.63
CA ALA A 459 1.19 26.32 -35.63
C ALA A 459 2.71 26.58 -35.58
N ILE A 460 3.50 25.67 -36.15
CA ILE A 460 4.87 26.01 -36.58
C ILE A 460 4.75 26.97 -37.76
N LYS A 461 4.63 28.27 -37.46
CA LYS A 461 4.95 29.32 -38.43
C LYS A 461 6.43 29.19 -38.78
N LYS A 462 6.73 28.60 -39.95
CA LYS A 462 8.05 28.71 -40.57
C LYS A 462 8.42 30.20 -40.70
N PRO A 463 9.55 30.67 -40.15
CA PRO A 463 10.06 31.99 -40.51
C PRO A 463 10.61 31.91 -41.94
N ARG A 464 10.11 32.80 -42.81
CA ARG A 464 10.69 33.07 -44.13
C ARG A 464 12.14 33.55 -43.93
N SER A 465 13.12 32.74 -44.31
CA SER A 465 14.46 33.25 -44.59
C SER A 465 14.49 33.77 -46.03
N SER A 466 14.48 35.10 -46.16
CA SER A 466 14.86 35.80 -47.39
C SER A 466 16.36 35.60 -47.63
N GLY A 467 16.71 34.69 -48.53
CA GLY A 467 18.04 34.53 -49.08
C GLY A 467 17.97 34.75 -50.59
N ASN A 468 18.32 35.97 -51.03
CA ASN A 468 18.51 36.30 -52.43
C ASN A 468 19.65 35.47 -53.00
N LEU A 469 19.38 34.62 -53.98
CA LEU A 469 20.37 34.18 -54.95
C LEU A 469 19.78 34.34 -56.35
N THR A 470 20.37 35.30 -57.05
CA THR A 470 20.16 35.71 -58.42
C THR A 470 20.41 34.56 -59.40
N GLU A 471 19.40 34.20 -60.19
CA GLU A 471 19.59 33.58 -61.50
C GLU A 471 20.10 34.64 -62.47
N ASN A 472 21.36 34.51 -62.91
CA ASN A 472 21.79 35.12 -64.16
C ASN A 472 21.72 34.04 -65.24
N SER A 473 20.83 34.29 -66.19
CA SER A 473 20.79 33.77 -67.55
C SER A 473 22.17 33.51 -68.13
N LEU A 474 22.32 32.38 -68.85
CA LEU A 474 22.90 32.35 -70.19
C LEU A 474 22.53 31.02 -70.87
N ARG A 475 21.77 31.15 -71.96
CA ARG A 475 21.57 30.12 -72.99
C ARG A 475 22.74 30.17 -73.99
N GLU A 476 22.99 28.99 -74.57
CA GLU A 476 23.52 28.71 -75.92
C GLU A 476 25.05 28.73 -76.19
N HIS A 477 25.44 27.72 -76.99
CA HIS A 477 26.71 27.46 -77.70
C HIS A 477 27.89 26.87 -76.92
N SER A 478 27.98 25.55 -76.80
CA SER A 478 28.46 24.57 -77.80
C SER A 478 28.37 23.15 -77.21
#